data_AF-A0A935PPK8-F1
#
_entry.id   AF-A0A935PPK8-F1
#
_cell.length_a   1.000
_cell.length_b   1.000
_cell.length_c   1.000
_cell.angle_alpha   90.00
_cell.angle_beta   90.00
_cell.angle_gamma   90.00
#
_symmetry.space_group_name_H-M   'P 1'
#
loop_
_entity.id
_entity.type
_entity.pdbx_description
1 polymer ?
#
loop_
_entity_poly.entity_id
_entity_poly.type
_entity_poly.pdbx_seq_one_letter_code
_entity_poly.pdbx_strand_id
1 'polypeptide(L)'
;MLGAVVGDIVGSIYEIDNHRSKDFPFFDDEADFTDDTVHTAAVADALVNGHPPQQALYHWSRRYPGRRYGGAFSDWLDAGHLNPYYSGCNGAAMRVSPAALLASTLDEALDNARRISAATHCHPEGIMGAVATAHAIFLARCNAGAGAIRSEIEMHYGYDLDRSVDMIRPGYRYSERSEQTVPEAIVCALEARDFEDAIRNAVSLGGDSDTLAAIAGPIAEARFGIPDDIARAALERVTPEMRSTLRALYARSEYLNPIRSLRPSMPGSTLRRRYEALSPIAELPHGLTYRSRLATWEGFLVYGRNASSSFHAQAARGVWSDGIDKEYPELVALVMEAWPDPDKPLPH
;
A
#
# COMPACT_ATOMS: atom_id res chain seq x y z
N MET A 1 -0.50 -0.05 -0.39
CA MET A 1 -0.73 0.51 -1.73
C MET A 1 -0.06 1.87 -1.78
N LEU A 2 -0.35 2.74 -0.81
CA LEU A 2 0.35 4.00 -0.61
C LEU A 2 1.87 3.81 -0.45
N GLY A 3 2.34 2.72 0.14
CA GLY A 3 3.77 2.40 0.17
C GLY A 3 4.40 2.28 -1.22
N ALA A 4 3.69 1.69 -2.19
CA ALA A 4 4.16 1.62 -3.58
C ALA A 4 4.21 3.02 -4.20
N VAL A 5 3.16 3.82 -3.98
CA VAL A 5 3.07 5.20 -4.47
C VAL A 5 4.19 6.08 -3.92
N VAL A 6 4.50 5.97 -2.63
CA VAL A 6 5.63 6.71 -2.04
C VAL A 6 6.94 6.24 -2.68
N GLY A 7 7.14 4.93 -2.79
CA GLY A 7 8.36 4.38 -3.35
C GLY A 7 8.63 4.83 -4.78
N ASP A 8 7.61 4.72 -5.65
CA ASP A 8 7.62 5.22 -7.02
C ASP A 8 8.03 6.71 -7.06
N ILE A 9 7.25 7.58 -6.41
CA ILE A 9 7.49 9.02 -6.44
C ILE A 9 8.92 9.34 -6.00
N VAL A 10 9.35 8.80 -4.85
CA VAL A 10 10.67 9.06 -4.27
C VAL A 10 11.79 8.53 -5.18
N GLY A 11 11.61 7.36 -5.79
CA GLY A 11 12.61 6.75 -6.66
C GLY A 11 12.70 7.33 -8.08
N SER A 12 11.63 7.99 -8.55
CA SER A 12 11.45 8.42 -9.95
C SER A 12 12.58 9.27 -10.53
N ILE A 13 13.17 10.17 -9.72
CA ILE A 13 14.28 11.03 -10.15
C ILE A 13 15.64 10.30 -10.10
N TYR A 14 15.75 9.28 -9.25
CA TYR A 14 16.99 8.52 -9.04
C TYR A 14 17.13 7.34 -10.01
N GLU A 15 16.09 7.02 -10.78
CA GLU A 15 16.14 6.06 -11.89
C GLU A 15 17.15 6.52 -12.97
N ILE A 16 17.11 7.81 -13.35
CA ILE A 16 17.97 8.40 -14.39
C ILE A 16 19.36 8.73 -13.83
N ASP A 17 19.42 9.37 -12.67
CA ASP A 17 20.67 9.73 -11.98
C ASP A 17 20.77 8.98 -10.65
N ASN A 18 21.31 7.76 -10.73
CA ASN A 18 21.37 6.85 -9.60
C ASN A 18 22.11 7.44 -8.40
N HIS A 19 21.45 7.43 -7.25
CA HIS A 19 22.04 7.85 -5.99
C HIS A 19 22.46 6.65 -5.14
N ARG A 20 23.78 6.42 -5.00
CA ARG A 20 24.36 5.23 -4.34
C ARG A 20 24.60 5.40 -2.84
N SER A 21 23.71 6.10 -2.16
CA SER A 21 23.75 6.36 -0.71
C SER A 21 22.33 6.48 -0.16
N LYS A 22 22.16 6.46 1.16
CA LYS A 22 20.88 6.76 1.81
C LYS A 22 20.66 8.26 2.03
N ASP A 23 21.71 9.06 1.85
CA ASP A 23 21.75 10.49 2.15
C ASP A 23 21.31 11.32 0.93
N PHE A 24 20.00 11.42 0.75
CA PHE A 24 19.36 12.19 -0.31
C PHE A 24 18.08 12.87 0.19
N PRO A 25 17.64 13.97 -0.45
CA PRO A 25 16.33 14.57 -0.16
C PRO A 25 15.20 13.56 -0.38
N PHE A 26 14.44 13.23 0.66
CA PHE A 26 13.45 12.13 0.56
C PHE A 26 12.34 12.44 -0.45
N PHE A 27 11.81 13.66 -0.41
CA PHE A 27 10.96 14.19 -1.48
C PHE A 27 11.69 15.33 -2.17
N ASP A 28 11.88 15.17 -3.47
CA ASP A 28 12.30 16.26 -4.35
C ASP A 28 11.07 16.95 -4.95
N ASP A 29 11.25 18.18 -5.45
CA ASP A 29 10.20 18.93 -6.12
C ASP A 29 9.98 18.43 -7.56
N GLU A 30 10.99 17.80 -8.17
CA GLU A 30 10.90 17.17 -9.49
C GLU A 30 10.37 15.73 -9.44
N ALA A 31 10.24 15.16 -8.23
CA ALA A 31 9.70 13.82 -8.01
C ALA A 31 8.19 13.76 -8.28
N ASP A 32 7.79 12.89 -9.22
CA ASP A 32 6.40 12.65 -9.63
C ASP A 32 6.16 11.15 -9.84
N PHE A 33 4.89 10.74 -9.84
CA PHE A 33 4.53 9.33 -10.02
C PHE A 33 4.71 8.83 -11.46
N THR A 34 5.10 7.57 -11.61
CA THR A 34 5.33 6.86 -12.89
C THR A 34 4.25 5.83 -13.16
N ASP A 35 4.51 4.89 -14.07
CA ASP A 35 3.60 3.80 -14.40
C ASP A 35 3.42 2.81 -13.26
N ASP A 36 4.36 2.71 -12.31
CA ASP A 36 4.22 1.96 -11.06
C ASP A 36 2.94 2.36 -10.30
N THR A 37 2.74 3.64 -10.04
CA THR A 37 1.54 4.17 -9.40
C THR A 37 0.31 4.02 -10.28
N VAL A 38 0.41 4.32 -11.59
CA VAL A 38 -0.74 4.20 -12.52
C VAL A 38 -1.24 2.76 -12.54
N HIS A 39 -0.33 1.80 -12.69
CA HIS A 39 -0.64 0.40 -12.72
C HIS A 39 -1.10 -0.12 -11.36
N THR A 40 -0.52 0.34 -10.27
CA THR A 40 -1.00 0.00 -8.92
C THR A 40 -2.45 0.46 -8.72
N ALA A 41 -2.79 1.67 -9.19
CA ALA A 41 -4.17 2.16 -9.16
C ALA A 41 -5.10 1.34 -10.08
N ALA A 42 -4.64 0.97 -11.27
CA ALA A 42 -5.41 0.11 -12.17
C ALA A 42 -5.73 -1.26 -11.56
N VAL A 43 -4.73 -1.88 -10.90
CA VAL A 43 -4.90 -3.17 -10.23
C VAL A 43 -5.86 -3.05 -9.04
N ALA A 44 -5.74 -1.99 -8.25
CA ALA A 44 -6.64 -1.72 -7.13
C ALA A 44 -8.08 -1.52 -7.61
N ASP A 45 -8.30 -0.71 -8.65
CA ASP A 45 -9.61 -0.51 -9.28
C ASP A 45 -10.19 -1.84 -9.78
N ALA A 46 -9.39 -2.65 -10.48
CA ALA A 46 -9.83 -3.96 -10.98
C ALA A 46 -10.31 -4.89 -9.87
N LEU A 47 -9.55 -5.00 -8.78
CA LEU A 47 -9.90 -5.90 -7.68
C LEU A 47 -11.07 -5.37 -6.84
N VAL A 48 -11.13 -4.06 -6.57
CA VAL A 48 -12.20 -3.46 -5.78
C VAL A 48 -13.53 -3.53 -6.54
N ASN A 49 -13.53 -3.25 -7.84
CA ASN A 49 -14.76 -3.18 -8.64
C ASN A 49 -15.07 -4.46 -9.42
N GLY A 50 -14.19 -5.46 -9.35
CA GLY A 50 -14.36 -6.72 -10.09
C GLY A 50 -14.17 -6.57 -11.60
N HIS A 51 -13.44 -5.54 -12.05
CA HIS A 51 -13.14 -5.36 -13.47
C HIS A 51 -12.07 -6.37 -13.95
N PRO A 52 -12.07 -6.74 -15.24
CA PRO A 52 -10.97 -7.50 -15.83
C PRO A 52 -9.64 -6.72 -15.71
N PRO A 53 -8.56 -7.31 -15.16
CA PRO A 53 -7.30 -6.59 -14.93
C PRO A 53 -6.70 -5.96 -16.20
N GLN A 54 -6.79 -6.64 -17.33
CA GLN A 54 -6.34 -6.15 -18.63
C GLN A 54 -7.06 -4.85 -19.02
N GLN A 55 -8.38 -4.79 -18.82
CA GLN A 55 -9.18 -3.61 -19.19
C GLN A 55 -8.84 -2.44 -18.27
N ALA A 56 -8.71 -2.69 -16.97
CA ALA A 56 -8.31 -1.66 -16.02
C ALA A 56 -6.92 -1.09 -16.39
N LEU A 57 -5.92 -1.95 -16.62
CA LEU A 57 -4.58 -1.53 -17.03
C LEU A 57 -4.62 -0.69 -18.31
N TYR A 58 -5.38 -1.12 -19.31
CA TYR A 58 -5.55 -0.37 -20.56
C TYR A 58 -6.17 1.02 -20.32
N HIS A 59 -7.29 1.09 -19.60
CA HIS A 59 -8.01 2.34 -19.39
C HIS A 59 -7.24 3.35 -18.56
N TRP A 60 -6.60 2.90 -17.48
CA TRP A 60 -5.75 3.76 -16.65
C TRP A 60 -4.54 4.26 -17.45
N SER A 61 -3.88 3.38 -18.21
CA SER A 61 -2.69 3.77 -18.99
C SER A 61 -3.02 4.74 -20.13
N ARG A 62 -4.17 4.58 -20.79
CA ARG A 62 -4.67 5.56 -21.79
C ARG A 62 -5.02 6.92 -21.17
N ARG A 63 -5.47 6.95 -19.91
CA ARG A 63 -5.82 8.19 -19.20
C ARG A 63 -4.58 8.96 -18.72
N TYR A 64 -3.50 8.26 -18.42
CA TYR A 64 -2.25 8.84 -17.94
C TYR A 64 -1.09 8.57 -18.92
N PRO A 65 -1.10 9.16 -20.12
CA PRO A 65 0.00 8.97 -21.09
C PRO A 65 1.31 9.58 -20.58
N GLY A 66 2.44 9.09 -21.07
CA GLY A 66 3.77 9.68 -20.79
C GLY A 66 4.32 9.38 -19.40
N ARG A 67 3.88 8.30 -18.76
CA ARG A 67 4.28 7.89 -17.40
C ARG A 67 5.37 6.83 -17.40
N ARG A 68 6.34 6.90 -18.32
CA ARG A 68 7.52 6.00 -18.40
C ARG A 68 7.25 4.49 -18.62
N TYR A 69 6.07 4.15 -19.16
CA TYR A 69 5.76 2.78 -19.56
C TYR A 69 6.87 2.10 -20.37
N GLY A 70 7.28 0.90 -19.93
CA GLY A 70 8.24 0.07 -20.66
C GLY A 70 7.80 -0.21 -22.11
N GLY A 71 8.77 -0.39 -23.02
CA GLY A 71 8.51 -0.49 -24.46
C GLY A 71 7.50 -1.56 -24.83
N ALA A 72 7.64 -2.77 -24.29
CA ALA A 72 6.70 -3.87 -24.55
C ALA A 72 5.27 -3.60 -24.03
N PHE A 73 5.14 -2.85 -22.92
CA PHE A 73 3.83 -2.44 -22.43
C PHE A 73 3.22 -1.34 -23.31
N SER A 74 4.02 -0.41 -23.81
CA SER A 74 3.58 0.60 -24.78
C SER A 74 3.06 -0.06 -26.07
N ASP A 75 3.76 -1.07 -26.59
CA ASP A 75 3.30 -1.87 -27.72
C ASP A 75 1.97 -2.59 -27.41
N TRP A 76 1.84 -3.16 -26.20
CA TRP A 76 0.61 -3.79 -25.74
C TRP A 76 -0.57 -2.80 -25.65
N LEU A 77 -0.30 -1.57 -25.19
CA LEU A 77 -1.29 -0.49 -25.11
C LEU A 77 -1.75 -0.07 -26.50
N ASP A 78 -0.84 0.01 -27.47
CA ASP A 78 -1.12 0.45 -28.84
C ASP A 78 -1.75 -0.62 -29.73
N ALA A 79 -1.43 -1.89 -29.49
CA ALA A 79 -2.04 -3.01 -30.21
C ALA A 79 -3.57 -3.09 -30.01
N GLY A 80 -4.07 -2.69 -28.83
CA GLY A 80 -5.50 -2.66 -28.50
C GLY A 80 -6.16 -4.04 -28.33
N HIS A 81 -5.54 -5.12 -28.80
CA HIS A 81 -5.91 -6.49 -28.45
C HIS A 81 -5.21 -6.87 -27.13
N LEU A 82 -5.95 -6.93 -26.03
CA LEU A 82 -5.43 -7.03 -24.66
C LEU A 82 -4.85 -8.42 -24.27
N ASN A 83 -4.07 -9.02 -25.15
CA ASN A 83 -3.40 -10.31 -24.94
C ASN A 83 -2.09 -10.12 -24.18
N PRO A 84 -1.71 -11.01 -23.25
CA PRO A 84 -0.43 -10.90 -22.56
C PRO A 84 0.75 -11.11 -23.51
N TYR A 85 1.88 -10.47 -23.20
CA TYR A 85 3.15 -10.61 -23.90
C TYR A 85 4.17 -11.35 -23.03
N TYR A 86 5.17 -11.96 -23.68
CA TYR A 86 6.17 -12.79 -23.00
C TYR A 86 7.26 -11.91 -22.37
N SER A 87 6.97 -11.39 -21.18
CA SER A 87 7.88 -10.55 -20.38
C SER A 87 8.17 -11.17 -19.03
N GLY A 88 9.46 -11.28 -18.70
CA GLY A 88 9.98 -11.64 -17.38
C GLY A 88 10.37 -10.42 -16.52
N CYS A 89 9.91 -9.22 -16.89
CA CYS A 89 10.28 -8.00 -16.19
C CYS A 89 9.52 -7.79 -14.87
N ASN A 90 10.02 -6.87 -14.06
CA ASN A 90 9.55 -6.46 -12.74
C ASN A 90 8.20 -5.70 -12.76
N GLY A 91 7.72 -5.27 -13.95
CA GLY A 91 6.47 -4.53 -14.11
C GLY A 91 5.21 -5.25 -13.63
N ALA A 92 5.24 -6.58 -13.49
CA ALA A 92 4.19 -7.33 -12.81
C ALA A 92 4.24 -7.17 -11.28
N ALA A 93 5.44 -7.14 -10.70
CA ALA A 93 5.65 -7.06 -9.25
C ALA A 93 5.40 -5.66 -8.69
N MET A 94 5.81 -4.62 -9.41
CA MET A 94 5.71 -3.22 -8.96
C MET A 94 4.29 -2.77 -8.59
N ARG A 95 3.30 -3.40 -9.21
CA ARG A 95 1.87 -3.06 -9.09
C ARG A 95 1.03 -4.04 -8.31
N VAL A 96 1.62 -5.12 -7.78
CA VAL A 96 0.88 -6.26 -7.25
C VAL A 96 0.35 -6.05 -5.82
N SER A 97 0.80 -4.98 -5.14
CA SER A 97 0.45 -4.74 -3.75
C SER A 97 -1.05 -4.79 -3.41
N PRO A 98 -1.99 -4.33 -4.26
CA PRO A 98 -3.42 -4.47 -4.00
C PRO A 98 -3.90 -5.91 -3.82
N ALA A 99 -3.30 -6.86 -4.54
CA ALA A 99 -3.66 -8.29 -4.47
C ALA A 99 -3.46 -8.84 -3.05
N ALA A 100 -2.32 -8.50 -2.45
CA ALA A 100 -1.98 -8.92 -1.09
C ALA A 100 -2.74 -8.14 -0.02
N LEU A 101 -3.06 -6.87 -0.26
CA LEU A 101 -3.78 -6.02 0.70
C LEU A 101 -5.28 -6.36 0.79
N LEU A 102 -5.91 -6.73 -0.33
CA LEU A 102 -7.34 -7.07 -0.36
C LEU A 102 -7.63 -8.51 0.06
N ALA A 103 -6.65 -9.40 -0.04
CA ALA A 103 -6.82 -10.81 0.28
C ALA A 103 -7.03 -11.05 1.79
N SER A 104 -7.89 -12.04 2.08
CA SER A 104 -8.17 -12.56 3.42
C SER A 104 -7.33 -13.79 3.77
N THR A 105 -6.81 -14.49 2.76
CA THR A 105 -5.93 -15.65 2.93
C THR A 105 -4.70 -15.53 2.04
N LEU A 106 -3.64 -16.28 2.37
CA LEU A 106 -2.45 -16.32 1.54
C LEU A 106 -2.78 -16.84 0.13
N ASP A 107 -3.56 -17.93 0.03
CA ASP A 107 -3.95 -18.49 -1.26
C ASP A 107 -4.67 -17.48 -2.15
N GLU A 108 -5.58 -16.68 -1.57
CA GLU A 108 -6.26 -15.60 -2.28
C GLU A 108 -5.29 -14.50 -2.74
N ALA A 109 -4.32 -14.13 -1.89
CA ALA A 109 -3.28 -13.16 -2.25
C ALA A 109 -2.46 -13.64 -3.45
N LEU A 110 -2.02 -14.90 -3.42
CA LEU A 110 -1.20 -15.49 -4.48
C LEU A 110 -2.01 -15.71 -5.77
N ASP A 111 -3.27 -16.14 -5.67
CA ASP A 111 -4.15 -16.31 -6.84
C ASP A 111 -4.45 -14.96 -7.51
N ASN A 112 -4.81 -13.95 -6.74
CA ASN A 112 -5.00 -12.60 -7.25
C ASN A 112 -3.73 -12.09 -7.95
N ALA A 113 -2.56 -12.25 -7.31
CA ALA A 113 -1.27 -11.85 -7.88
C ALA A 113 -1.00 -12.53 -9.22
N ARG A 114 -1.22 -13.85 -9.33
CA ARG A 114 -1.10 -14.59 -10.61
C ARG A 114 -2.06 -14.05 -11.66
N ARG A 115 -3.33 -13.89 -11.33
CA ARG A 115 -4.39 -13.46 -12.26
C ARG A 115 -4.12 -12.08 -12.84
N ILE A 116 -3.66 -11.14 -12.00
CA ILE A 116 -3.35 -9.77 -12.41
C ILE A 116 -2.07 -9.72 -13.24
N SER A 117 -1.05 -10.48 -12.86
CA SER A 117 0.22 -10.52 -13.59
C SER A 117 0.04 -11.09 -14.99
N ALA A 118 -0.74 -12.18 -15.11
CA ALA A 118 -1.11 -12.83 -16.36
C ALA A 118 -1.89 -11.93 -17.34
N ALA A 119 -2.32 -10.73 -16.91
CA ALA A 119 -2.93 -9.75 -17.79
C ALA A 119 -1.96 -9.21 -18.86
N THR A 120 -0.66 -9.21 -18.56
CA THR A 120 0.37 -8.64 -19.45
C THR A 120 1.62 -9.50 -19.52
N HIS A 121 1.99 -10.22 -18.46
CA HIS A 121 3.19 -11.03 -18.40
C HIS A 121 2.81 -12.51 -18.51
N CYS A 122 3.33 -13.22 -19.51
CA CYS A 122 3.19 -14.67 -19.60
C CYS A 122 4.51 -15.45 -19.43
N HIS A 123 5.61 -14.77 -19.07
CA HIS A 123 6.84 -15.43 -18.65
C HIS A 123 6.73 -15.91 -17.18
N PRO A 124 7.17 -17.14 -16.85
CA PRO A 124 7.10 -17.66 -15.48
C PRO A 124 7.77 -16.76 -14.44
N GLU A 125 8.96 -16.23 -14.73
CA GLU A 125 9.70 -15.37 -13.81
C GLU A 125 8.97 -14.07 -13.43
N GLY A 126 8.37 -13.36 -14.40
CA GLY A 126 7.63 -12.13 -14.11
C GLY A 126 6.42 -12.38 -13.21
N ILE A 127 5.72 -13.49 -13.44
CA ILE A 127 4.62 -13.93 -12.57
C ILE A 127 5.16 -14.33 -11.19
N MET A 128 6.28 -15.07 -11.15
CA MET A 128 6.88 -15.53 -9.89
C MET A 128 7.28 -14.35 -9.00
N GLY A 129 7.94 -13.32 -9.55
CA GLY A 129 8.32 -12.15 -8.77
C GLY A 129 7.13 -11.37 -8.22
N ALA A 130 6.04 -11.25 -8.98
CA ALA A 130 4.80 -10.65 -8.50
C ALA A 130 4.13 -11.47 -7.39
N VAL A 131 4.13 -12.80 -7.52
CA VAL A 131 3.60 -13.70 -6.50
C VAL A 131 4.47 -13.66 -5.23
N ALA A 132 5.79 -13.64 -5.36
CA ALA A 132 6.73 -13.51 -4.23
C ALA A 132 6.55 -12.17 -3.50
N THR A 133 6.39 -11.08 -4.25
CA THR A 133 6.10 -9.75 -3.69
C THR A 133 4.78 -9.75 -2.91
N ALA A 134 3.70 -10.30 -3.49
CA ALA A 134 2.42 -10.43 -2.80
C ALA A 134 2.50 -11.31 -1.55
N HIS A 135 3.28 -12.40 -1.60
CA HIS A 135 3.53 -13.28 -0.46
C HIS A 135 4.22 -12.50 0.69
N ALA A 136 5.29 -11.77 0.39
CA ALA A 136 6.02 -10.98 1.38
C ALA A 136 5.13 -9.91 2.02
N ILE A 137 4.32 -9.20 1.22
CA ILE A 137 3.35 -8.21 1.73
C ILE A 137 2.32 -8.88 2.63
N PHE A 138 1.76 -10.03 2.23
CA PHE A 138 0.75 -10.73 3.02
C PHE A 138 1.30 -11.18 4.38
N LEU A 139 2.50 -11.79 4.40
CA LEU A 139 3.14 -12.19 5.66
C LEU A 139 3.44 -10.99 6.56
N ALA A 140 3.93 -9.89 5.99
CA ALA A 140 4.14 -8.65 6.74
C ALA A 140 2.84 -8.09 7.34
N ARG A 141 1.71 -8.13 6.60
CA ARG A 141 0.39 -7.74 7.13
C ARG A 141 -0.04 -8.63 8.30
N CYS A 142 0.31 -9.90 8.26
CA CYS A 142 0.08 -10.87 9.33
C CYS A 142 1.10 -10.76 10.48
N ASN A 143 1.87 -9.66 10.54
CA ASN A 143 2.87 -9.38 11.57
C ASN A 143 3.98 -10.44 11.66
N ALA A 144 4.30 -11.11 10.55
CA ALA A 144 5.45 -12.00 10.48
C ALA A 144 6.76 -11.19 10.61
N GLY A 145 7.70 -11.71 11.40
CA GLY A 145 9.03 -11.11 11.54
C GLY A 145 9.85 -11.22 10.24
N ALA A 146 10.84 -10.33 10.07
CA ALA A 146 11.64 -10.27 8.84
C ALA A 146 12.33 -11.61 8.49
N GLY A 147 12.85 -12.33 9.50
CA GLY A 147 13.48 -13.64 9.30
C GLY A 147 12.49 -14.70 8.82
N ALA A 148 11.26 -14.70 9.30
CA ALA A 148 10.22 -15.62 8.84
C ALA A 148 9.81 -15.33 7.39
N ILE A 149 9.62 -14.04 7.05
CA ILE A 149 9.35 -13.64 5.67
C ILE A 149 10.51 -14.07 4.76
N ARG A 150 11.77 -13.84 5.19
CA ARG A 150 12.95 -14.27 4.44
C ARG A 150 12.88 -15.76 4.12
N SER A 151 12.77 -16.62 5.14
CA SER A 151 12.76 -18.07 4.97
C SER A 151 11.62 -18.57 4.07
N GLU A 152 10.41 -18.01 4.20
CA GLU A 152 9.28 -18.39 3.35
C GLU A 152 9.52 -18.04 1.87
N ILE A 153 10.04 -16.84 1.59
CA ILE A 153 10.32 -16.42 0.21
C ILE A 153 11.47 -17.24 -0.40
N GLU A 154 12.55 -17.48 0.34
CA GLU A 154 13.67 -18.31 -0.13
C GLU A 154 13.20 -19.75 -0.42
N MET A 155 12.42 -20.34 0.49
CA MET A 155 11.92 -21.72 0.35
C MET A 155 11.00 -21.89 -0.86
N HIS A 156 10.10 -20.93 -1.11
CA HIS A 156 9.08 -21.06 -2.14
C HIS A 156 9.50 -20.59 -3.54
N TYR A 157 10.45 -19.65 -3.64
CA TYR A 157 10.81 -19.02 -4.92
C TYR A 157 12.29 -19.16 -5.28
N GLY A 158 13.13 -19.68 -4.38
CA GLY A 158 14.55 -19.90 -4.64
C GLY A 158 15.37 -18.62 -4.76
N TYR A 159 14.84 -17.49 -4.29
CA TYR A 159 15.58 -16.24 -4.20
C TYR A 159 16.63 -16.31 -3.10
N ASP A 160 17.78 -15.68 -3.31
CA ASP A 160 18.80 -15.48 -2.28
C ASP A 160 18.50 -14.16 -1.57
N LEU A 161 17.98 -14.23 -0.35
CA LEU A 161 17.71 -13.06 0.46
C LEU A 161 18.72 -12.94 1.61
N ASP A 162 19.68 -13.84 1.79
CA ASP A 162 20.69 -13.77 2.87
C ASP A 162 21.83 -12.80 2.55
N ARG A 163 21.47 -11.64 2.03
CA ARG A 163 22.35 -10.55 1.65
C ARG A 163 21.88 -9.27 2.30
N SER A 164 22.83 -8.40 2.64
CA SER A 164 22.53 -7.06 3.15
C SER A 164 22.50 -6.04 2.04
N VAL A 165 21.77 -4.95 2.24
CA VAL A 165 21.70 -3.81 1.31
C VAL A 165 23.11 -3.28 1.02
N ASP A 166 23.99 -3.25 2.02
CA ASP A 166 25.39 -2.83 1.86
C ASP A 166 26.22 -3.80 1.01
N MET A 167 25.95 -5.11 1.05
CA MET A 167 26.60 -6.09 0.19
C MET A 167 26.11 -6.01 -1.26
N ILE A 168 24.83 -5.67 -1.47
CA ILE A 168 24.22 -5.58 -2.81
C ILE A 168 24.66 -4.29 -3.53
N ARG A 169 24.68 -3.16 -2.81
CA ARG A 169 24.84 -1.80 -3.36
C ARG A 169 26.01 -1.62 -4.35
N PRO A 170 27.24 -2.12 -4.10
CA PRO A 170 28.38 -1.88 -5.01
C PRO A 170 28.22 -2.59 -6.36
N GLY A 171 27.59 -3.76 -6.36
CA GLY A 171 27.43 -4.63 -7.54
C GLY A 171 26.14 -4.39 -8.33
N TYR A 172 25.12 -3.80 -7.70
CA TYR A 172 23.81 -3.64 -8.32
C TYR A 172 23.84 -2.75 -9.57
N ARG A 173 23.11 -3.11 -10.63
CA ARG A 173 23.02 -2.35 -11.89
C ARG A 173 21.56 -2.28 -12.32
N TYR A 174 21.24 -1.28 -13.14
CA TYR A 174 19.90 -1.16 -13.72
C TYR A 174 19.50 -2.47 -14.41
N SER A 175 18.31 -2.96 -14.07
CA SER A 175 17.73 -4.15 -14.64
C SER A 175 16.22 -4.12 -14.47
N GLU A 176 15.51 -4.32 -15.56
CA GLU A 176 14.06 -4.52 -15.54
C GLU A 176 13.69 -5.98 -15.22
N ARG A 177 14.66 -6.89 -15.16
CA ARG A 177 14.42 -8.33 -14.90
C ARG A 177 13.90 -8.54 -13.49
N SER A 178 12.81 -9.29 -13.37
CA SER A 178 12.14 -9.56 -12.10
C SER A 178 13.08 -10.25 -11.09
N GLU A 179 13.81 -11.28 -11.53
CA GLU A 179 14.77 -12.04 -10.72
C GLU A 179 15.98 -11.23 -10.24
N GLN A 180 16.22 -10.04 -10.82
CA GLN A 180 17.27 -9.12 -10.41
C GLN A 180 16.72 -7.90 -9.65
N THR A 181 15.40 -7.73 -9.54
CA THR A 181 14.78 -6.57 -8.88
C THR A 181 14.05 -6.98 -7.62
N VAL A 182 13.15 -7.96 -7.73
CA VAL A 182 12.27 -8.43 -6.65
C VAL A 182 13.05 -8.88 -5.41
N PRO A 183 14.06 -9.77 -5.50
CA PRO A 183 14.79 -10.19 -4.30
C PRO A 183 15.47 -9.01 -3.60
N GLU A 184 16.03 -8.05 -4.34
CA GLU A 184 16.73 -6.91 -3.75
C GLU A 184 15.77 -5.92 -3.09
N ALA A 185 14.59 -5.68 -3.69
CA ALA A 185 13.54 -4.87 -3.08
C ALA A 185 13.00 -5.52 -1.79
N ILE A 186 12.83 -6.84 -1.78
CA ILE A 186 12.44 -7.58 -0.57
C ILE A 186 13.52 -7.42 0.50
N VAL A 187 14.82 -7.62 0.17
CA VAL A 187 15.92 -7.39 1.12
C VAL A 187 15.88 -5.97 1.69
N CYS A 188 15.69 -4.95 0.85
CA CYS A 188 15.59 -3.56 1.29
C CYS A 188 14.50 -3.34 2.33
N ALA A 189 13.33 -3.96 2.13
CA ALA A 189 12.22 -3.87 3.07
C ALA A 189 12.45 -4.70 4.35
N LEU A 190 13.17 -5.84 4.27
CA LEU A 190 13.42 -6.73 5.41
C LEU A 190 14.51 -6.20 6.34
N GLU A 191 15.56 -5.57 5.81
CA GLU A 191 16.65 -4.98 6.61
C GLU A 191 16.33 -3.59 7.18
N ALA A 192 15.26 -2.95 6.72
CA ALA A 192 14.86 -1.63 7.19
C ALA A 192 14.46 -1.61 8.66
N ARG A 193 14.72 -0.47 9.31
CA ARG A 193 14.32 -0.20 10.70
C ARG A 193 12.98 0.52 10.81
N ASP A 194 12.59 1.24 9.77
CA ASP A 194 11.33 1.95 9.62
C ASP A 194 10.97 2.08 8.13
N PHE A 195 9.84 2.75 7.85
CA PHE A 195 9.35 2.92 6.49
C PHE A 195 10.28 3.76 5.60
N GLU A 196 10.80 4.88 6.12
CA GLU A 196 11.68 5.76 5.35
C GLU A 196 12.99 5.07 5.01
N ASP A 197 13.58 4.35 5.98
CA ASP A 197 14.81 3.55 5.81
C ASP A 197 14.64 2.46 4.74
N ALA A 198 13.44 1.89 4.58
CA ALA A 198 13.16 0.91 3.52
C ALA A 198 13.18 1.52 2.11
N ILE A 199 12.58 2.70 1.95
CA ILE A 199 12.61 3.43 0.68
C ILE A 199 14.03 3.93 0.39
N ARG A 200 14.74 4.44 1.41
CA ARG A 200 16.15 4.82 1.29
C ARG A 200 17.05 3.65 0.96
N ASN A 201 16.80 2.46 1.52
CA ASN A 201 17.51 1.23 1.13
C ASN A 201 17.36 0.99 -0.36
N ALA A 202 16.12 0.96 -0.86
CA ALA A 202 15.81 0.69 -2.27
C ALA A 202 16.47 1.70 -3.21
N VAL A 203 16.26 3.01 -2.99
CA VAL A 203 16.89 4.07 -3.79
C VAL A 203 18.42 4.00 -3.72
N SER A 204 18.99 3.71 -2.55
CA SER A 204 20.45 3.64 -2.39
C SER A 204 21.12 2.55 -3.20
N LEU A 205 20.37 1.51 -3.62
CA LEU A 205 20.89 0.48 -4.53
C LEU A 205 21.13 1.05 -5.94
N GLY A 206 20.42 2.11 -6.33
CA GLY A 206 20.36 2.62 -7.70
C GLY A 206 19.67 1.66 -8.66
N GLY A 207 19.92 1.80 -9.96
CA GLY A 207 19.21 1.05 -10.99
C GLY A 207 17.79 1.58 -11.17
N ASP A 208 16.84 0.67 -11.32
CA ASP A 208 15.41 0.91 -11.48
C ASP A 208 14.80 1.28 -10.10
N SER A 209 15.08 2.51 -9.68
CA SER A 209 15.02 2.94 -8.27
C SER A 209 13.58 3.16 -7.80
N ASP A 210 12.72 3.71 -8.67
CA ASP A 210 11.28 3.78 -8.50
C ASP A 210 10.68 2.38 -8.38
N THR A 211 10.98 1.46 -9.30
CA THR A 211 10.42 0.10 -9.21
C THR A 211 10.88 -0.66 -7.96
N LEU A 212 12.16 -0.59 -7.62
CA LEU A 212 12.69 -1.18 -6.37
C LEU A 212 11.92 -0.66 -5.16
N ALA A 213 11.73 0.66 -5.08
CA ALA A 213 11.06 1.30 -3.97
C ALA A 213 9.54 1.04 -3.99
N ALA A 214 8.91 0.92 -5.16
CA ALA A 214 7.51 0.58 -5.33
C ALA A 214 7.19 -0.86 -4.90
N ILE A 215 8.16 -1.78 -5.00
CA ILE A 215 8.08 -3.15 -4.48
C ILE A 215 8.38 -3.19 -2.97
N ALA A 216 9.44 -2.52 -2.52
CA ALA A 216 9.85 -2.50 -1.11
C ALA A 216 8.81 -1.77 -0.22
N GLY A 217 8.24 -0.68 -0.73
CA GLY A 217 7.35 0.22 -0.01
C GLY A 217 6.12 -0.46 0.58
N PRO A 218 5.33 -1.27 -0.15
CA PRO A 218 4.19 -2.00 0.40
C PRO A 218 4.56 -3.02 1.48
N ILE A 219 5.74 -3.65 1.37
CA ILE A 219 6.24 -4.56 2.41
C ILE A 219 6.58 -3.75 3.67
N ALA A 220 7.30 -2.63 3.50
CA ALA A 220 7.63 -1.73 4.59
C ALA A 220 6.39 -1.09 5.23
N GLU A 221 5.41 -0.68 4.42
CA GLU A 221 4.10 -0.18 4.86
C GLU A 221 3.44 -1.22 5.76
N ALA A 222 3.40 -2.48 5.32
CA ALA A 222 2.82 -3.58 6.08
C ALA A 222 3.52 -3.81 7.42
N ARG A 223 4.86 -3.67 7.47
CA ARG A 223 5.67 -3.84 8.68
C ARG A 223 5.60 -2.67 9.67
N PHE A 224 5.64 -1.44 9.17
CA PHE A 224 5.92 -0.25 9.98
C PHE A 224 4.78 0.77 9.99
N GLY A 225 3.84 0.69 9.04
CA GLY A 225 2.98 1.82 8.69
C GLY A 225 3.74 2.86 7.86
N ILE A 226 3.10 3.99 7.59
CA ILE A 226 3.70 5.13 6.86
C ILE A 226 3.56 6.37 7.76
N PRO A 227 4.64 7.15 7.98
CA PRO A 227 4.53 8.43 8.67
C PRO A 227 3.56 9.40 7.98
N ASP A 228 2.80 10.18 8.76
CA ASP A 228 1.71 11.01 8.24
C ASP A 228 2.17 12.11 7.28
N ASP A 229 3.33 12.69 7.54
CA ASP A 229 3.97 13.70 6.70
C ASP A 229 4.38 13.11 5.34
N ILE A 230 4.98 11.91 5.34
CA ILE A 230 5.33 11.18 4.12
C ILE A 230 4.07 10.82 3.33
N ALA A 231 3.05 10.30 4.00
CA ALA A 231 1.80 9.93 3.37
C ALA A 231 1.09 11.14 2.74
N ARG A 232 1.04 12.27 3.46
CA ARG A 232 0.44 13.52 2.96
C ARG A 232 1.17 14.04 1.72
N ALA A 233 2.51 14.09 1.77
CA ALA A 233 3.33 14.57 0.65
C ALA A 233 3.17 13.72 -0.62
N ALA A 234 3.03 12.40 -0.49
CA ALA A 234 2.72 11.51 -1.62
C ALA A 234 1.29 11.70 -2.13
N LEU A 235 0.30 11.83 -1.23
CA LEU A 235 -1.09 12.06 -1.62
C LEU A 235 -1.28 13.37 -2.37
N GLU A 236 -0.52 14.42 -2.03
CA GLU A 236 -0.54 15.71 -2.73
C GLU A 236 -0.09 15.60 -4.19
N ARG A 237 0.83 14.68 -4.49
CA ARG A 237 1.40 14.45 -5.83
C ARG A 237 0.55 13.58 -6.75
N VAL A 238 -0.37 12.75 -6.21
CA VAL A 238 -1.27 11.92 -7.03
C VAL A 238 -2.62 12.56 -7.30
N THR A 239 -3.30 12.11 -8.36
CA THR A 239 -4.57 12.69 -8.82
C THR A 239 -5.74 12.39 -7.87
N PRO A 240 -6.82 13.19 -7.88
CA PRO A 240 -8.03 12.91 -7.08
C PRO A 240 -8.62 11.52 -7.31
N GLU A 241 -8.55 11.01 -8.55
CA GLU A 241 -9.03 9.67 -8.90
C GLU A 241 -8.16 8.59 -8.25
N MET A 242 -6.82 8.71 -8.31
CA MET A 242 -5.90 7.80 -7.61
C MET A 242 -6.14 7.80 -6.10
N ARG A 243 -6.35 8.99 -5.51
CA ARG A 243 -6.72 9.13 -4.08
C ARG A 243 -8.03 8.41 -3.78
N SER A 244 -9.01 8.45 -4.68
CA SER A 244 -10.28 7.74 -4.52
C SER A 244 -10.08 6.22 -4.55
N THR A 245 -9.27 5.72 -5.49
CA THR A 245 -8.92 4.30 -5.59
C THR A 245 -8.18 3.80 -4.35
N LEU A 246 -7.18 4.55 -3.86
CA LEU A 246 -6.50 4.27 -2.59
C LEU A 246 -7.49 4.13 -1.44
N ARG A 247 -8.37 5.12 -1.25
CA ARG A 247 -9.39 5.08 -0.19
C ARG A 247 -10.32 3.88 -0.31
N ALA A 248 -10.78 3.57 -1.52
CA ALA A 248 -11.67 2.44 -1.76
C ALA A 248 -10.98 1.10 -1.45
N LEU A 249 -9.71 0.96 -1.81
CA LEU A 249 -8.92 -0.22 -1.49
C LEU A 249 -8.76 -0.40 0.02
N TYR A 250 -8.31 0.63 0.75
CA TYR A 250 -8.09 0.53 2.19
C TYR A 250 -9.39 0.24 2.96
N ALA A 251 -10.47 0.93 2.58
CA ALA A 251 -11.80 0.67 3.13
C ALA A 251 -12.26 -0.79 2.90
N ARG A 252 -11.84 -1.44 1.81
CA ARG A 252 -12.20 -2.84 1.53
C ARG A 252 -11.27 -3.83 2.22
N SER A 253 -9.96 -3.57 2.26
CA SER A 253 -8.97 -4.44 2.89
C SER A 253 -9.12 -4.57 4.41
N GLU A 254 -9.71 -3.56 5.05
CA GLU A 254 -9.76 -3.48 6.52
C GLU A 254 -11.13 -3.85 7.11
N TYR A 255 -12.21 -3.87 6.30
CA TYR A 255 -13.58 -4.08 6.79
C TYR A 255 -14.26 -5.39 6.37
N LEU A 256 -13.73 -6.16 5.41
CA LEU A 256 -14.47 -7.27 4.78
C LEU A 256 -13.96 -8.71 5.03
N ASN A 257 -13.16 -9.00 6.07
CA ASN A 257 -12.93 -10.40 6.43
C ASN A 257 -14.03 -10.90 7.40
N PRO A 258 -14.94 -11.80 6.96
CA PRO A 258 -16.08 -12.28 7.76
C PRO A 258 -15.67 -13.27 8.85
N ILE A 259 -14.43 -13.74 8.87
CA ILE A 259 -13.90 -14.64 9.91
C ILE A 259 -12.98 -13.83 10.82
N ARG A 260 -13.47 -13.52 12.03
CA ARG A 260 -12.81 -12.63 13.01
C ARG A 260 -11.38 -13.06 13.37
N SER A 261 -11.09 -14.36 13.36
CA SER A 261 -9.77 -14.94 13.66
C SER A 261 -8.75 -14.84 12.52
N LEU A 262 -9.19 -14.48 11.30
CA LEU A 262 -8.35 -14.33 10.12
C LEU A 262 -8.14 -12.87 9.71
N ARG A 263 -8.71 -11.91 10.47
CA ARG A 263 -8.36 -10.50 10.32
C ARG A 263 -6.90 -10.33 10.75
N PRO A 264 -6.04 -9.66 9.97
CA PRO A 264 -4.73 -9.30 10.45
C PRO A 264 -4.88 -8.49 11.75
N SER A 265 -4.25 -8.93 12.83
CA SER A 265 -4.21 -8.16 14.08
C SER A 265 -3.27 -6.97 13.89
N MET A 266 -3.73 -5.93 13.21
CA MET A 266 -3.02 -4.66 13.23
C MET A 266 -3.26 -4.02 14.60
N PRO A 267 -2.20 -3.63 15.34
CA PRO A 267 -2.37 -2.80 16.52
C PRO A 267 -3.23 -1.58 16.16
N GLY A 268 -4.22 -1.24 17.00
CA GLY A 268 -5.14 -0.13 16.71
C GLY A 268 -4.42 1.20 16.43
N SER A 269 -3.23 1.39 17.00
CA SER A 269 -2.35 2.55 16.75
C SER A 269 -1.73 2.59 15.34
N THR A 270 -1.56 1.44 14.68
CA THR A 270 -1.08 1.35 13.29
C THR A 270 -2.22 1.59 12.30
N LEU A 271 -3.41 1.08 12.63
CA LEU A 271 -4.63 1.33 11.84
C LEU A 271 -5.01 2.82 11.88
N ARG A 272 -4.92 3.44 13.06
CA ARG A 272 -5.21 4.87 13.27
C ARG A 272 -4.34 5.78 12.40
N ARG A 273 -3.02 5.59 12.40
CA ARG A 273 -2.07 6.38 11.60
C ARG A 273 -2.34 6.27 10.08
N ARG A 274 -2.65 5.07 9.59
CA ARG A 274 -3.00 4.88 8.16
C ARG A 274 -4.28 5.62 7.74
N TYR A 275 -5.27 5.75 8.63
CA TYR A 275 -6.50 6.49 8.33
C TYR A 275 -6.35 8.01 8.42
N GLU A 276 -5.61 8.49 9.43
CA GLU A 276 -5.32 9.91 9.62
C GLU A 276 -4.55 10.47 8.40
N ALA A 277 -3.69 9.67 7.79
CA ALA A 277 -3.00 9.98 6.54
C ALA A 277 -3.90 10.11 5.30
N LEU A 278 -4.98 9.31 5.16
CA LEU A 278 -5.79 9.20 3.94
C LEU A 278 -6.94 10.23 3.83
N SER A 279 -7.17 11.03 4.86
CA SER A 279 -8.27 12.00 4.92
C SER A 279 -7.73 13.42 5.08
N PRO A 280 -7.95 14.34 4.11
CA PRO A 280 -7.60 15.74 4.32
C PRO A 280 -8.44 16.28 5.48
N ILE A 281 -7.78 16.82 6.50
CA ILE A 281 -8.41 17.66 7.50
C ILE A 281 -8.78 18.97 6.79
N ALA A 282 -10.05 19.17 6.48
CA ALA A 282 -10.55 20.47 6.05
C ALA A 282 -11.03 21.23 7.30
N GLU A 283 -10.31 22.29 7.67
CA GLU A 283 -10.84 23.27 8.62
C GLU A 283 -11.96 24.06 7.95
N LEU A 284 -13.21 23.83 8.37
CA LEU A 284 -14.29 24.76 8.07
C LEU A 284 -14.26 25.90 9.10
N PRO A 285 -14.59 27.14 8.69
CA PRO A 285 -14.72 28.24 9.62
C PRO A 285 -15.76 27.85 10.69
N HIS A 286 -15.49 28.21 11.95
CA HIS A 286 -16.33 28.02 13.16
C HIS A 286 -16.09 26.78 14.01
N GLY A 287 -15.07 25.97 13.71
CA GLY A 287 -14.51 25.01 14.66
C GLY A 287 -15.36 23.74 14.87
N LEU A 288 -14.68 22.60 14.68
CA LEU A 288 -15.06 21.26 15.14
C LEU A 288 -16.12 20.54 14.30
N THR A 289 -15.77 20.12 13.08
CA THR A 289 -16.38 18.94 12.45
C THR A 289 -15.40 18.28 11.48
N TYR A 290 -15.23 16.96 11.57
CA TYR A 290 -14.41 16.16 10.64
C TYR A 290 -15.30 15.13 9.94
N ARG A 291 -14.99 14.78 8.68
CA ARG A 291 -15.69 13.72 7.93
C ARG A 291 -14.69 12.77 7.27
N SER A 292 -14.95 11.47 7.40
CA SER A 292 -14.41 10.44 6.50
C SER A 292 -15.55 9.50 6.07
N ARG A 293 -15.41 8.90 4.89
CA ARG A 293 -16.39 7.99 4.27
C ARG A 293 -15.81 6.58 4.29
N LEU A 294 -16.46 5.67 4.99
CA LEU A 294 -16.27 4.23 4.84
C LEU A 294 -17.48 3.68 4.08
N ALA A 295 -17.24 2.78 3.13
CA ALA A 295 -18.28 2.27 2.24
C ALA A 295 -19.36 1.45 3.00
N THR A 296 -20.58 1.47 2.42
CA THR A 296 -21.85 0.82 2.78
C THR A 296 -22.53 1.12 4.12
N TRP A 297 -21.94 1.92 5.01
CA TRP A 297 -22.64 2.39 6.23
C TRP A 297 -23.28 3.78 6.02
N GLU A 298 -24.61 3.86 6.07
CA GLU A 298 -25.31 5.11 6.39
C GLU A 298 -25.26 5.34 7.91
N GLY A 299 -24.08 5.73 8.40
CA GLY A 299 -23.89 6.08 9.81
C GLY A 299 -23.03 7.33 9.93
N PHE A 300 -23.59 8.39 10.51
CA PHE A 300 -22.88 9.66 10.74
C PHE A 300 -22.03 9.57 12.02
N LEU A 301 -20.83 10.14 12.00
CA LEU A 301 -20.15 10.61 13.21
C LEU A 301 -20.32 12.13 13.27
N VAL A 302 -21.15 12.60 14.19
CA VAL A 302 -21.34 14.03 14.47
C VAL A 302 -20.47 14.39 15.68
N TYR A 303 -19.41 15.17 15.50
CA TYR A 303 -18.76 15.81 16.63
C TYR A 303 -19.49 17.12 16.95
N GLY A 304 -20.14 17.14 18.11
CA GLY A 304 -20.69 18.32 18.75
C GLY A 304 -20.86 18.01 20.24
N ARG A 305 -20.74 19.02 21.12
CA ARG A 305 -20.87 18.85 22.58
C ARG A 305 -22.08 17.98 22.97
N ASN A 306 -23.20 18.16 22.26
CA ASN A 306 -24.45 17.43 22.48
C ASN A 306 -24.37 15.95 22.05
N ALA A 307 -23.69 15.65 20.94
CA ALA A 307 -23.53 14.28 20.45
C ALA A 307 -22.56 13.47 21.35
N SER A 308 -21.47 14.12 21.77
CA SER A 308 -20.55 13.58 22.77
C SER A 308 -21.24 13.23 24.09
N SER A 309 -22.00 14.18 24.63
CA SER A 309 -22.76 13.99 25.87
C SER A 309 -23.79 12.86 25.74
N SER A 310 -24.45 12.76 24.58
CA SER A 310 -25.41 11.69 24.30
C SER A 310 -24.74 10.32 24.24
N PHE A 311 -23.54 10.23 23.64
CA PHE A 311 -22.78 8.99 23.51
C PHE A 311 -22.23 8.51 24.87
N HIS A 312 -21.65 9.41 25.67
CA HIS A 312 -21.23 9.12 27.04
C HIS A 312 -22.41 8.73 27.94
N ALA A 313 -23.58 9.36 27.76
CA ALA A 313 -24.80 8.98 28.49
C ALA A 313 -25.31 7.58 28.10
N GLN A 314 -25.18 7.17 26.83
CA GLN A 314 -25.52 5.82 26.38
C GLN A 314 -24.54 4.78 26.92
N ALA A 315 -23.24 5.09 26.87
CA ALA A 315 -22.18 4.26 27.47
C ALA A 315 -22.39 4.06 28.98
N ALA A 316 -22.68 5.13 29.72
CA ALA A 316 -22.93 5.08 31.17
C ALA A 316 -24.19 4.28 31.53
N ARG A 317 -25.16 4.18 30.61
CA ARG A 317 -26.39 3.40 30.78
C ARG A 317 -26.25 1.96 30.28
N GLY A 318 -25.18 1.63 29.56
CA GLY A 318 -25.00 0.31 28.91
C GLY A 318 -26.07 0.03 27.84
N VAL A 319 -26.65 1.07 27.26
CA VAL A 319 -27.71 0.94 26.24
C VAL A 319 -27.16 1.48 24.93
N TRP A 320 -26.74 0.57 24.06
CA TRP A 320 -26.24 0.86 22.73
C TRP A 320 -27.25 0.40 21.69
N SER A 321 -27.50 1.22 20.67
CA SER A 321 -28.25 0.77 19.50
C SER A 321 -27.55 -0.44 18.88
N ASP A 322 -28.32 -1.47 18.57
CA ASP A 322 -27.89 -2.66 17.82
C ASP A 322 -26.76 -3.50 18.48
N GLY A 323 -26.48 -3.33 19.78
CA GLY A 323 -25.54 -4.18 20.52
C GLY A 323 -24.05 -3.96 20.20
N ILE A 324 -23.71 -2.78 19.66
CA ILE A 324 -22.34 -2.38 19.29
C ILE A 324 -21.31 -2.54 20.41
N ASP A 325 -21.69 -2.34 21.66
CA ASP A 325 -20.81 -2.51 22.82
C ASP A 325 -20.40 -3.96 23.07
N LYS A 326 -21.27 -4.91 22.73
CA LYS A 326 -20.99 -6.34 22.82
C LYS A 326 -20.21 -6.83 21.61
N GLU A 327 -20.50 -6.27 20.44
CA GLU A 327 -19.89 -6.69 19.17
C GLU A 327 -18.50 -6.07 18.96
N TYR A 328 -18.30 -4.81 19.37
CA TYR A 328 -17.10 -4.00 19.17
C TYR A 328 -16.63 -3.25 20.44
N PRO A 329 -16.33 -3.94 21.56
CA PRO A 329 -15.95 -3.31 22.83
C PRO A 329 -14.67 -2.46 22.72
N GLU A 330 -13.72 -2.86 21.88
CA GLU A 330 -12.47 -2.11 21.66
C GLU A 330 -12.69 -0.84 20.83
N LEU A 331 -13.63 -0.86 19.89
CA LEU A 331 -14.01 0.34 19.14
C LEU A 331 -14.70 1.34 20.06
N VAL A 332 -15.60 0.85 20.94
CA VAL A 332 -16.21 1.70 21.97
C VAL A 332 -15.15 2.28 22.89
N ALA A 333 -14.17 1.48 23.34
CA ALA A 333 -13.06 1.98 24.16
C ALA A 333 -12.23 3.04 23.43
N LEU A 334 -11.88 2.81 22.16
CA LEU A 334 -11.13 3.75 21.33
C LEU A 334 -11.90 5.05 21.10
N VAL A 335 -13.21 4.97 20.87
CA VAL A 335 -14.09 6.13 20.73
C VAL A 335 -14.19 6.89 22.06
N MET A 336 -14.30 6.19 23.19
CA MET A 336 -14.34 6.82 24.52
C MET A 336 -13.01 7.47 24.92
N GLU A 337 -11.88 6.92 24.47
CA GLU A 337 -10.54 7.48 24.66
C GLU A 337 -10.31 8.70 23.76
N ALA A 338 -10.75 8.63 22.50
CA ALA A 338 -10.63 9.73 21.54
C ALA A 338 -11.64 10.87 21.79
N TRP A 339 -12.72 10.61 22.53
CA TRP A 339 -13.83 11.54 22.75
C TRP A 339 -13.94 11.92 24.23
N PRO A 340 -13.15 12.90 24.72
CA PRO A 340 -13.20 13.31 26.13
C PRO A 340 -14.63 13.70 26.53
N ASP A 341 -15.04 13.27 27.73
CA ASP A 341 -16.32 13.64 28.33
C ASP A 341 -16.38 15.18 28.42
N PRO A 342 -17.33 15.83 27.72
CA PRO A 342 -17.38 17.28 27.61
C PRO A 342 -17.68 17.97 28.94
N ASP A 343 -18.10 17.21 29.96
CA ASP A 343 -18.37 17.68 31.31
C ASP A 343 -17.24 17.31 32.30
N LYS A 344 -16.19 16.60 31.85
CA LYS A 344 -14.96 16.41 32.63
C LYS A 344 -13.86 17.36 32.16
N PRO A 345 -13.13 18.00 33.10
CA PRO A 345 -11.94 18.75 32.75
C PRO A 345 -10.94 17.83 32.06
N LEU A 346 -10.36 18.29 30.95
CA LEU A 346 -9.28 17.58 30.26
C LEU A 346 -8.14 17.33 31.27
N PRO A 347 -7.57 16.11 31.32
CA PRO A 347 -6.38 15.88 32.13
C PRO A 347 -5.27 16.84 31.65
N HIS A 348 -4.68 17.56 32.60
CA HIS A 348 -3.64 18.56 32.39
C HIS A 348 -2.37 17.99 31.75
#